data_AF-A0A2P8LED9-F1
#
_entry.id   AF-A0A2P8LED9-F1
#
_cell.length_a   1.000
_cell.length_b   1.000
_cell.length_c   1.000
_cell.angle_alpha   90.00
_cell.angle_beta   90.00
_cell.angle_gamma   90.00
#
_symmetry.space_group_name_H-M   'P 1'
#
loop_
_entity.id
_entity.type
_entity.pdbx_description
1 polymer ?
#
loop_
_entity_poly.entity_id
_entity_poly.type
_entity_poly.pdbx_seq_one_letter_code
_entity_poly.pdbx_strand_id
1 'polypeptide(L)'
;MARQEINLGTAPTGAGGDTTRSAAAKMNAMSTELYTALGGATGTLPSALPIAKGGTGVTDGRAIFTEVGVQGASGRYNIQGLYAGWNAAGLGEGHFIVNKGNGDGGFSWRSVNAGNTAGGPAMTYSYDGILKVTTVSASGVAVGTLAVSNEVSVELPVRGIRCRTGVSGAYTAQSYNLNWTGSNVDVYIGATYVGTMTLFGSDYRFKKYIKDAPKTSYLDRVDAYRIVTYQRKNFGDVFKGDDVVYQGLIAHEAQAVNPLAVTGEKDGLGEDGQPRVQQLEPMALITDLMGAVKELRAELAALKAAQV
;
A
#
# COMPACT_ATOMS: atom_id res chain seq x y z
N MET A 1 -25.09 -38.83 -36.95
CA MET A 1 -26.00 -39.62 -37.81
C MET A 1 -25.40 -39.69 -39.21
N ALA A 2 -25.54 -40.82 -39.91
CA ALA A 2 -25.11 -40.96 -41.29
C ALA A 2 -26.09 -40.26 -42.24
N ARG A 3 -25.57 -39.62 -43.28
CA ARG A 3 -26.37 -38.98 -44.33
C ARG A 3 -27.12 -40.04 -45.11
N GLN A 4 -28.41 -39.82 -45.32
CA GLN A 4 -29.22 -40.63 -46.23
C GLN A 4 -29.34 -39.88 -47.56
N GLU A 5 -28.98 -40.53 -48.66
CA GLU A 5 -29.15 -39.99 -50.00
C GLU A 5 -30.45 -40.53 -50.62
N ILE A 6 -31.17 -39.65 -51.32
CA ILE A 6 -32.31 -40.05 -52.12
C ILE A 6 -31.77 -40.79 -53.35
N ASN A 7 -32.16 -42.06 -53.50
CA ASN A 7 -31.84 -42.84 -54.70
C ASN A 7 -32.62 -42.29 -55.89
N LEU A 8 -31.89 -41.87 -56.93
CA LEU A 8 -32.48 -41.28 -58.14
C LEU A 8 -32.89 -42.34 -59.18
N GLY A 9 -32.42 -43.59 -59.08
CA GLY A 9 -32.62 -44.62 -60.10
C GLY A 9 -31.97 -44.27 -61.46
N THR A 10 -32.31 -45.00 -62.52
CA THR A 10 -31.75 -44.77 -63.89
C THR A 10 -32.44 -43.59 -64.59
N ALA A 11 -31.68 -42.75 -65.30
CA ALA A 11 -32.21 -41.60 -66.04
C ALA A 11 -33.17 -42.04 -67.17
N PRO A 12 -34.31 -41.36 -67.38
CA PRO A 12 -35.23 -41.65 -68.50
C PRO A 12 -34.57 -41.31 -69.84
N THR A 13 -34.83 -42.08 -70.90
CA THR A 13 -34.26 -41.87 -72.24
C THR A 13 -35.14 -41.02 -73.17
N GLY A 14 -36.28 -40.51 -72.70
CA GLY A 14 -37.26 -39.75 -73.49
C GLY A 14 -37.15 -38.22 -73.36
N ALA A 15 -37.72 -37.47 -74.32
CA ALA A 15 -37.62 -36.00 -74.43
C ALA A 15 -38.49 -35.18 -73.45
N GLY A 16 -39.22 -35.82 -72.54
CA GLY A 16 -40.03 -35.15 -71.51
C GLY A 16 -39.18 -34.84 -70.27
N GLY A 17 -39.16 -33.58 -69.83
CA GLY A 17 -38.28 -33.10 -68.74
C GLY A 17 -38.43 -33.84 -67.41
N ASP A 18 -37.31 -33.97 -66.70
CA ASP A 18 -37.15 -34.79 -65.48
C ASP A 18 -37.15 -33.93 -64.19
N THR A 19 -38.28 -33.27 -63.94
CA THR A 19 -38.42 -32.28 -62.87
C THR A 19 -38.28 -32.89 -61.47
N THR A 20 -38.79 -34.12 -61.26
CA THR A 20 -38.77 -34.80 -59.96
C THR A 20 -37.37 -35.33 -59.61
N ARG A 21 -36.63 -35.92 -60.56
CA ARG A 21 -35.22 -36.25 -60.33
C ARG A 21 -34.39 -35.00 -60.10
N SER A 22 -34.63 -33.94 -60.87
CA SER A 22 -33.93 -32.67 -60.72
C SER A 22 -34.15 -32.08 -59.32
N ALA A 23 -35.37 -32.17 -58.78
CA ALA A 23 -35.65 -31.78 -57.40
C ALA A 23 -34.91 -32.66 -56.39
N ALA A 24 -34.91 -33.98 -56.56
CA ALA A 24 -34.20 -34.90 -55.67
C ALA A 24 -32.67 -34.75 -55.71
N ALA A 25 -32.09 -34.50 -56.88
CA ALA A 25 -30.67 -34.18 -57.03
C ALA A 25 -30.30 -32.88 -56.27
N LYS A 26 -31.14 -31.84 -56.36
CA LYS A 26 -30.96 -30.60 -55.58
C LYS A 26 -31.07 -30.84 -54.08
N MET A 27 -32.01 -31.68 -53.63
CA MET A 27 -32.12 -32.06 -52.22
C MET A 27 -30.86 -32.79 -51.71
N ASN A 28 -30.31 -33.74 -52.48
CA ASN A 28 -29.05 -34.39 -52.14
C ASN A 28 -27.89 -33.38 -52.08
N ALA A 29 -27.82 -32.46 -53.04
CA ALA A 29 -26.80 -31.40 -53.05
C ALA A 29 -26.90 -30.48 -51.81
N MET A 30 -28.09 -29.99 -51.47
CA MET A 30 -28.32 -29.18 -50.27
C MET A 30 -27.96 -29.95 -48.98
N SER A 31 -28.32 -31.23 -48.89
CA SER A 31 -27.96 -32.06 -47.73
C SER A 31 -26.44 -32.27 -47.61
N THR A 32 -25.73 -32.33 -48.75
CA THR A 32 -24.27 -32.42 -48.80
C THR A 32 -23.62 -31.15 -48.29
N GLU A 33 -24.12 -30.01 -48.71
CA GLU A 33 -23.65 -28.70 -48.25
C GLU A 33 -23.81 -28.56 -46.74
N LEU A 34 -24.98 -28.90 -46.20
CA LEU A 34 -25.26 -28.86 -44.76
C LEU A 34 -24.35 -29.80 -43.97
N TYR A 35 -24.18 -31.06 -44.40
CA TYR A 35 -23.28 -32.00 -43.74
C TYR A 35 -21.84 -31.48 -43.73
N THR A 36 -21.37 -30.92 -44.85
CA THR A 36 -20.03 -30.34 -44.94
C THR A 36 -19.87 -29.12 -44.03
N ALA A 37 -20.84 -28.22 -44.00
CA ALA A 37 -20.85 -27.04 -43.14
C ALA A 37 -20.79 -27.41 -41.65
N LEU A 38 -21.50 -28.48 -41.27
CA LEU A 38 -21.56 -29.00 -39.90
C LEU A 38 -20.40 -29.96 -39.54
N GLY A 39 -19.38 -30.08 -40.40
CA GLY A 39 -18.18 -30.87 -40.13
C GLY A 39 -18.29 -32.37 -40.43
N GLY A 40 -19.36 -32.80 -41.09
CA GLY A 40 -19.61 -34.18 -41.51
C GLY A 40 -19.32 -34.43 -43.00
N ALA A 41 -18.22 -33.89 -43.53
CA ALA A 41 -17.84 -33.99 -44.94
C ALA A 41 -17.69 -35.45 -45.46
N THR A 42 -17.47 -36.41 -44.56
CA THR A 42 -17.41 -37.85 -44.86
C THR A 42 -18.78 -38.55 -44.79
N GLY A 43 -19.88 -37.78 -44.77
CA GLY A 43 -21.24 -38.32 -44.74
C GLY A 43 -21.75 -38.69 -43.35
N THR A 44 -21.03 -38.35 -42.28
CA THR A 44 -21.50 -38.53 -40.89
C THR A 44 -21.25 -37.26 -40.09
N LEU A 45 -22.29 -36.74 -39.44
CA LEU A 45 -22.11 -35.59 -38.54
C LEU A 45 -21.29 -35.98 -37.30
N PRO A 46 -20.36 -35.11 -36.85
CA PRO A 46 -19.59 -35.33 -35.63
C PRO A 46 -20.50 -35.27 -34.38
N SER A 47 -20.04 -35.85 -33.28
CA SER A 47 -20.76 -35.82 -32.00
C SER A 47 -20.86 -34.42 -31.40
N ALA A 48 -19.90 -33.54 -31.71
CA ALA A 48 -19.94 -32.12 -31.42
C ALA A 48 -19.56 -31.32 -32.66
N LEU A 49 -20.22 -30.18 -32.87
CA LEU A 49 -19.84 -29.25 -33.95
C LEU A 49 -18.41 -28.76 -33.72
N PRO A 50 -17.54 -28.79 -34.74
CA PRO A 50 -16.16 -28.30 -34.60
C PRO A 50 -16.10 -26.82 -34.26
N ILE A 51 -15.09 -26.42 -33.47
CA ILE A 51 -14.87 -25.00 -33.11
C ILE A 51 -14.69 -24.12 -34.34
N ALA A 52 -13.94 -24.61 -35.35
CA ALA A 52 -13.74 -23.91 -36.62
C ALA A 52 -15.03 -23.69 -37.45
N LYS A 53 -16.13 -24.34 -37.07
CA LYS A 53 -17.46 -24.18 -37.67
C LYS A 53 -18.45 -23.52 -36.72
N GLY A 54 -17.95 -22.84 -35.68
CA GLY A 54 -18.76 -22.13 -34.68
C GLY A 54 -19.39 -23.03 -33.61
N GLY A 55 -19.02 -24.30 -33.55
CA GLY A 55 -19.43 -25.20 -32.47
C GLY A 55 -18.59 -25.06 -31.21
N THR A 56 -18.94 -25.80 -30.15
CA THR A 56 -18.20 -25.82 -28.89
C THR A 56 -17.03 -26.82 -28.89
N GLY A 57 -17.00 -27.75 -29.86
CA GLY A 57 -16.03 -28.84 -29.92
C GLY A 57 -16.17 -29.89 -28.80
N VAL A 58 -17.18 -29.76 -27.93
CA VAL A 58 -17.41 -30.66 -26.78
C VAL A 58 -18.89 -31.02 -26.65
N THR A 59 -19.16 -32.16 -26.02
CA THR A 59 -20.52 -32.72 -25.86
C THR A 59 -21.12 -32.50 -24.47
N ASP A 60 -20.42 -31.80 -23.57
CA ASP A 60 -20.80 -31.64 -22.16
C ASP A 60 -21.59 -30.35 -21.87
N GLY A 61 -21.99 -29.62 -22.93
CA GLY A 61 -22.74 -28.37 -22.83
C GLY A 61 -21.89 -27.16 -22.43
N ARG A 62 -20.57 -27.29 -22.29
CA ARG A 62 -19.68 -26.16 -22.01
C ARG A 62 -19.29 -25.46 -23.30
N ALA A 63 -19.26 -24.13 -23.25
CA ALA A 63 -18.69 -23.35 -24.33
C ALA A 63 -17.18 -23.24 -24.14
N ILE A 64 -16.42 -23.60 -25.19
CA ILE A 64 -14.97 -23.38 -25.25
C ILE A 64 -14.73 -22.45 -26.44
N PHE A 65 -14.08 -21.33 -26.15
CA PHE A 65 -13.72 -20.34 -27.16
C PHE A 65 -12.20 -20.25 -27.24
N THR A 66 -11.67 -20.10 -28.44
CA THR A 66 -10.27 -19.68 -28.64
C THR A 66 -10.13 -18.17 -28.37
N GLU A 67 -11.17 -17.40 -28.71
CA GLU A 67 -11.26 -15.96 -28.51
C GLU A 67 -12.74 -15.55 -28.42
N VAL A 68 -13.03 -14.47 -27.67
CA VAL A 68 -14.34 -13.80 -27.67
C VAL A 68 -14.14 -12.33 -28.05
N GLY A 69 -14.53 -11.96 -29.27
CA GLY A 69 -14.53 -10.57 -29.73
C GLY A 69 -15.88 -9.91 -29.46
N VAL A 70 -15.86 -8.72 -28.86
CA VAL A 70 -17.07 -7.91 -28.62
C VAL A 70 -16.91 -6.54 -29.26
N GLN A 71 -17.77 -6.24 -30.24
CA GLN A 71 -17.64 -5.05 -31.09
C GLN A 71 -18.71 -3.98 -30.85
N GLY A 72 -19.77 -4.33 -30.12
CA GLY A 72 -20.87 -3.43 -29.80
C GLY A 72 -21.05 -3.25 -28.29
N ALA A 73 -21.80 -2.23 -27.91
CA ALA A 73 -22.15 -2.00 -26.52
C ALA A 73 -23.04 -3.12 -25.98
N SER A 74 -22.94 -3.45 -24.69
CA SER A 74 -23.92 -4.31 -24.05
C SER A 74 -25.27 -3.58 -24.03
N GLY A 75 -26.28 -4.13 -24.72
CA GLY A 75 -27.62 -3.54 -24.78
C GLY A 75 -28.61 -4.11 -23.76
N ARG A 76 -28.20 -5.07 -22.92
CA ARG A 76 -29.10 -5.85 -22.05
C ARG A 76 -28.74 -5.84 -20.56
N TYR A 77 -27.81 -4.97 -20.14
CA TYR A 77 -27.37 -4.91 -18.74
C TYR A 77 -28.43 -4.40 -17.75
N ASN A 78 -29.63 -4.06 -18.23
CA ASN A 78 -30.82 -3.79 -17.43
C ASN A 78 -31.50 -5.06 -16.89
N ILE A 79 -31.06 -6.25 -17.30
CA ILE A 79 -31.50 -7.55 -16.75
C ILE A 79 -30.39 -8.09 -15.84
N GLN A 80 -30.74 -8.80 -14.76
CA GLN A 80 -29.74 -9.43 -13.89
C GLN A 80 -28.85 -10.40 -14.68
N GLY A 81 -27.54 -10.20 -14.63
CA GLY A 81 -26.56 -11.03 -15.32
C GLY A 81 -25.16 -10.43 -15.36
N LEU A 82 -24.28 -11.11 -16.10
CA LEU A 82 -22.94 -10.67 -16.46
C LEU A 82 -22.92 -10.30 -17.95
N TYR A 83 -22.33 -9.16 -18.27
CA TYR A 83 -22.28 -8.62 -19.62
C TYR A 83 -20.88 -8.15 -19.95
N ALA A 84 -20.43 -8.45 -21.16
CA ALA A 84 -19.27 -7.83 -21.76
C ALA A 84 -19.72 -6.98 -22.95
N GLY A 85 -19.06 -5.86 -23.18
CA GLY A 85 -19.32 -5.02 -24.34
C GLY A 85 -18.24 -3.99 -24.59
N TRP A 86 -18.45 -3.23 -25.65
CA TRP A 86 -17.48 -2.29 -26.19
C TRP A 86 -18.10 -0.93 -26.46
N ASN A 87 -17.36 0.13 -26.08
CA ASN A 87 -17.58 1.50 -26.49
C ASN A 87 -19.00 2.01 -26.25
N ALA A 88 -19.52 1.79 -25.04
CA ALA A 88 -20.87 2.24 -24.66
C ALA A 88 -20.95 3.77 -24.52
N ALA A 89 -19.87 4.42 -24.08
CA ALA A 89 -19.77 5.86 -23.88
C ALA A 89 -19.08 6.60 -25.05
N GLY A 90 -18.66 5.89 -26.11
CA GLY A 90 -17.97 6.51 -27.24
C GLY A 90 -16.47 6.81 -27.01
N LEU A 91 -15.87 6.26 -25.94
CA LEU A 91 -14.48 6.55 -25.54
C LEU A 91 -13.50 5.43 -25.90
N GLY A 92 -13.96 4.37 -26.57
CA GLY A 92 -13.15 3.20 -26.90
C GLY A 92 -12.90 2.28 -25.70
N GLU A 93 -13.81 2.25 -24.72
CA GLU A 93 -13.68 1.46 -23.51
C GLU A 93 -14.29 0.05 -23.64
N GLY A 94 -13.61 -0.95 -23.10
CA GLY A 94 -14.22 -2.24 -22.81
C GLY A 94 -14.98 -2.17 -21.48
N HIS A 95 -16.15 -2.80 -21.41
CA HIS A 95 -16.88 -2.94 -20.16
C HIS A 95 -17.14 -4.40 -19.80
N PHE A 96 -17.00 -4.66 -18.50
CA PHE A 96 -17.40 -5.90 -17.86
C PHE A 96 -18.37 -5.54 -16.73
N ILE A 97 -19.65 -5.77 -16.97
CA ILE A 97 -20.74 -5.33 -16.10
C ILE A 97 -21.30 -6.56 -15.41
N VAL A 98 -21.26 -6.56 -14.08
CA VAL A 98 -21.93 -7.58 -13.27
C VAL A 98 -23.02 -6.92 -12.46
N ASN A 99 -24.27 -7.27 -12.75
CA ASN A 99 -25.41 -6.79 -11.99
C ASN A 99 -25.35 -7.35 -10.56
N LYS A 100 -25.74 -6.55 -9.57
CA LYS A 100 -25.76 -6.96 -8.16
C LYS A 100 -26.69 -8.16 -7.89
N GLY A 101 -27.76 -8.28 -8.67
CA GLY A 101 -28.85 -9.22 -8.43
C GLY A 101 -29.48 -9.01 -7.05
N ASN A 102 -29.94 -10.11 -6.45
CA ASN A 102 -30.46 -10.12 -5.07
C ASN A 102 -29.38 -10.41 -4.00
N GLY A 103 -28.09 -10.43 -4.39
CA GLY A 103 -26.98 -10.76 -3.49
C GLY A 103 -25.98 -9.60 -3.33
N ASP A 104 -24.74 -9.93 -2.96
CA ASP A 104 -23.68 -8.95 -2.70
C ASP A 104 -23.13 -8.30 -3.99
N GLY A 105 -23.36 -8.94 -5.14
CA GLY A 105 -22.88 -8.47 -6.44
C GLY A 105 -21.37 -8.55 -6.62
N GLY A 106 -20.88 -7.94 -7.70
CA GLY A 106 -19.46 -7.90 -8.03
C GLY A 106 -18.97 -9.14 -8.80
N PHE A 107 -17.64 -9.28 -8.91
CA PHE A 107 -17.02 -10.44 -9.54
C PHE A 107 -15.84 -10.95 -8.72
N SER A 108 -15.59 -12.26 -8.81
CA SER A 108 -14.45 -12.90 -8.19
C SER A 108 -13.54 -13.53 -9.25
N TRP A 109 -12.25 -13.55 -8.96
CA TRP A 109 -11.26 -14.25 -9.78
C TRP A 109 -10.23 -14.93 -8.91
N ARG A 110 -9.65 -16.02 -9.42
CA ARG A 110 -8.62 -16.81 -8.75
C ARG A 110 -7.81 -17.59 -9.77
N SER A 111 -6.60 -17.98 -9.39
CA SER A 111 -5.84 -19.01 -10.09
C SER A 111 -6.15 -20.40 -9.52
N VAL A 112 -5.76 -21.42 -10.28
CA VAL A 112 -5.76 -22.82 -9.84
C VAL A 112 -4.37 -23.40 -10.09
N ASN A 113 -4.00 -24.44 -9.34
CA ASN A 113 -2.76 -25.16 -9.59
C ASN A 113 -2.79 -25.89 -10.94
N ALA A 114 -1.63 -26.33 -11.43
CA ALA A 114 -1.51 -26.98 -12.74
C ALA A 114 -2.41 -28.22 -12.91
N GLY A 115 -2.73 -28.91 -11.80
CA GLY A 115 -3.62 -30.07 -11.79
C GLY A 115 -5.12 -29.75 -11.66
N ASN A 116 -5.51 -28.49 -11.55
CA ASN A 116 -6.90 -28.05 -11.29
C ASN A 116 -7.54 -28.67 -10.03
N THR A 117 -6.74 -29.04 -9.03
CA THR A 117 -7.19 -29.67 -7.77
C THR A 117 -7.22 -28.70 -6.58
N ALA A 118 -6.52 -27.57 -6.66
CA ALA A 118 -6.48 -26.57 -5.59
C ALA A 118 -6.57 -25.16 -6.17
N GLY A 119 -7.38 -24.31 -5.53
CA GLY A 119 -7.49 -22.89 -5.85
C GLY A 119 -6.49 -22.03 -5.09
N GLY A 120 -5.95 -21.02 -5.75
CA GLY A 120 -5.31 -19.89 -5.07
C GLY A 120 -6.34 -18.98 -4.36
N PRO A 121 -5.88 -17.91 -3.71
CA PRO A 121 -6.75 -16.94 -3.05
C PRO A 121 -7.77 -16.34 -4.03
N ALA A 122 -9.02 -16.25 -3.60
CA ALA A 122 -10.05 -15.54 -4.35
C ALA A 122 -9.93 -14.05 -4.11
N MET A 123 -9.87 -13.29 -5.19
CA MET A 123 -9.89 -11.84 -5.21
C MET A 123 -11.27 -11.39 -5.67
N THR A 124 -11.75 -10.27 -5.15
CA THR A 124 -13.11 -9.78 -5.47
C THR A 124 -13.12 -8.29 -5.73
N TYR A 125 -13.99 -7.87 -6.64
CA TYR A 125 -14.41 -6.48 -6.78
C TYR A 125 -15.92 -6.43 -6.54
N SER A 126 -16.34 -5.79 -5.44
CA SER A 126 -17.75 -5.75 -5.03
C SER A 126 -18.56 -4.71 -5.82
N TYR A 127 -19.88 -4.76 -5.69
CA TYR A 127 -20.77 -3.72 -6.22
C TYR A 127 -20.46 -2.33 -5.64
N ASP A 128 -20.03 -2.25 -4.38
CA ASP A 128 -19.68 -0.99 -3.70
C ASP A 128 -18.27 -0.47 -4.08
N GLY A 129 -17.60 -1.10 -5.05
CA GLY A 129 -16.29 -0.68 -5.55
C GLY A 129 -15.10 -1.12 -4.70
N ILE A 130 -15.30 -2.12 -3.83
CA ILE A 130 -14.23 -2.60 -2.93
C ILE A 130 -13.43 -3.70 -3.64
N LEU A 131 -12.15 -3.43 -3.86
CA LEU A 131 -11.17 -4.44 -4.27
C LEU A 131 -10.61 -5.18 -3.05
N LYS A 132 -10.87 -6.48 -2.94
CA LYS A 132 -10.28 -7.36 -1.91
C LYS A 132 -9.24 -8.28 -2.55
N VAL A 133 -7.99 -8.09 -2.16
CA VAL A 133 -6.84 -8.88 -2.62
C VAL A 133 -5.95 -9.23 -1.43
N THR A 134 -5.27 -10.38 -1.48
CA THR A 134 -4.41 -10.83 -0.37
C THR A 134 -3.09 -10.06 -0.32
N THR A 135 -2.50 -9.78 -1.49
CA THR A 135 -1.22 -9.08 -1.58
C THR A 135 -1.16 -8.31 -2.90
N VAL A 136 -0.75 -7.06 -2.84
CA VAL A 136 -0.34 -6.27 -4.01
C VAL A 136 1.17 -6.11 -3.92
N SER A 137 1.88 -6.59 -4.94
CA SER A 137 3.32 -6.43 -5.06
C SER A 137 3.65 -5.75 -6.38
N ALA A 138 4.44 -4.68 -6.33
CA ALA A 138 4.98 -4.01 -7.51
C ALA A 138 6.51 -4.19 -7.51
N SER A 139 7.06 -4.66 -8.63
CA SER A 139 8.50 -4.82 -8.84
C SER A 139 8.90 -4.04 -10.09
N GLY A 140 9.98 -3.27 -10.03
CA GLY A 140 10.55 -2.57 -11.18
C GLY A 140 10.13 -1.11 -11.38
N VAL A 141 9.03 -0.64 -10.78
CA VAL A 141 8.63 0.78 -10.71
C VAL A 141 7.94 0.98 -9.35
N ALA A 142 8.28 2.05 -8.63
CA ALA A 142 7.51 2.45 -7.46
C ALA A 142 6.02 2.50 -7.81
N VAL A 143 5.12 2.17 -6.88
CA VAL A 143 3.70 2.51 -7.05
C VAL A 143 3.66 4.02 -7.26
N GLY A 144 3.47 4.49 -8.50
CA GLY A 144 3.83 5.86 -8.89
C GLY A 144 3.26 6.89 -7.93
N THR A 145 1.94 6.97 -7.86
CA THR A 145 1.18 7.74 -6.87
C THR A 145 0.04 6.87 -6.35
N LEU A 146 -0.02 6.63 -5.04
CA LEU A 146 -1.24 6.15 -4.39
C LEU A 146 -2.09 7.37 -4.02
N ALA A 147 -3.09 7.70 -4.83
CA ALA A 147 -4.05 8.76 -4.52
C ALA A 147 -5.18 8.19 -3.67
N VAL A 148 -5.33 8.69 -2.44
CA VAL A 148 -6.43 8.32 -1.55
C VAL A 148 -7.23 9.58 -1.21
N SER A 149 -8.54 9.56 -1.47
CA SER A 149 -9.40 10.75 -1.36
C SER A 149 -9.87 11.04 0.06
N ASN A 150 -9.76 10.07 0.98
CA ASN A 150 -10.19 10.20 2.38
C ASN A 150 -9.00 9.94 3.31
N GLU A 151 -8.97 8.77 3.96
CA GLU A 151 -7.95 8.40 4.93
C GLU A 151 -7.19 7.16 4.45
N VAL A 152 -5.88 7.15 4.66
CA VAL A 152 -5.09 5.92 4.66
C VAL A 152 -4.74 5.59 6.10
N SER A 153 -5.50 4.69 6.73
CA SER A 153 -5.08 4.13 8.01
C SER A 153 -3.98 3.11 7.72
N VAL A 154 -2.73 3.51 7.87
CA VAL A 154 -1.58 2.65 7.60
C VAL A 154 -0.91 2.22 8.90
N GLU A 155 -1.06 0.96 9.26
CA GLU A 155 -0.12 0.30 10.15
C GLU A 155 1.08 -0.13 9.29
N LEU A 156 2.11 0.72 9.26
CA LEU A 156 3.31 0.50 8.47
C LEU A 156 4.37 -0.22 9.32
N PRO A 157 4.55 -1.55 9.22
CA PRO A 157 5.82 -2.19 9.57
C PRO A 157 6.85 -1.85 8.47
N VAL A 158 7.13 -0.56 8.28
CA VAL A 158 8.12 -0.08 7.31
C VAL A 158 9.48 0.02 7.99
N ARG A 159 10.54 -0.24 7.22
CA ARG A 159 11.93 0.01 7.64
C ARG A 159 12.21 1.49 7.98
N GLY A 160 11.32 2.38 7.51
CA GLY A 160 11.25 3.79 7.84
C GLY A 160 10.67 4.66 6.74
N ILE A 161 10.46 5.94 7.04
CA ILE A 161 9.90 6.92 6.11
C ILE A 161 11.04 7.70 5.48
N ARG A 162 11.10 7.77 4.14
CA ARG A 162 12.03 8.64 3.41
C ARG A 162 11.29 9.85 2.86
N CYS A 163 11.77 11.04 3.20
CA CYS A 163 11.23 12.30 2.70
C CYS A 163 12.30 13.05 1.89
N ARG A 164 11.84 14.06 1.15
CA ARG A 164 12.67 15.03 0.42
C ARG A 164 12.47 16.43 0.96
N THR A 165 13.44 17.32 0.75
CA THR A 165 13.33 18.72 1.15
C THR A 165 12.41 19.48 0.18
N GLY A 166 11.17 19.74 0.61
CA GLY A 166 10.18 20.49 -0.18
C GLY A 166 9.70 19.77 -1.45
N VAL A 167 9.00 20.51 -2.32
CA VAL A 167 8.35 19.96 -3.53
C VAL A 167 9.34 19.54 -4.61
N SER A 168 10.54 20.16 -4.65
CA SER A 168 11.54 19.92 -5.71
C SER A 168 12.82 19.23 -5.22
N GLY A 169 12.91 18.86 -3.94
CA GLY A 169 14.10 18.19 -3.40
C GLY A 169 14.27 16.75 -3.91
N ALA A 170 15.50 16.24 -3.85
CA ALA A 170 15.77 14.82 -4.01
C ALA A 170 15.41 14.05 -2.72
N TYR A 171 15.02 12.78 -2.86
CA TYR A 171 14.87 11.89 -1.70
C TYR A 171 16.22 11.62 -1.06
N THR A 172 16.25 11.66 0.28
CA THR A 172 17.46 11.32 1.03
C THR A 172 17.65 9.80 1.07
N ALA A 173 18.90 9.36 1.19
CA ALA A 173 19.22 7.92 1.27
C ALA A 173 18.75 7.28 2.59
N GLN A 174 18.71 8.07 3.67
CA GLN A 174 18.35 7.62 5.01
C GLN A 174 16.86 7.84 5.28
N SER A 175 16.22 6.88 5.96
CA SER A 175 14.85 7.01 6.46
C SER A 175 14.84 7.50 7.91
N TYR A 176 13.82 8.24 8.32
CA TYR A 176 13.56 8.44 9.75
C TYR A 176 12.56 7.41 10.26
N ASN A 177 12.71 7.03 11.54
CA ASN A 177 11.82 6.13 12.25
C ASN A 177 11.37 6.79 13.56
N LEU A 178 10.10 6.66 13.88
CA LEU A 178 9.55 7.04 15.17
C LEU A 178 9.23 5.77 15.94
N ASN A 179 9.88 5.56 17.08
CA ASN A 179 9.66 4.40 17.94
C ASN A 179 8.91 4.82 19.20
N TRP A 180 7.76 4.21 19.46
CA TRP A 180 7.03 4.41 20.71
C TRP A 180 7.59 3.46 21.78
N THR A 181 8.21 4.02 22.82
CA THR A 181 8.82 3.26 23.92
C THR A 181 7.83 2.89 25.04
N GLY A 182 6.56 3.28 24.91
CA GLY A 182 5.56 3.19 25.98
C GLY A 182 5.47 4.44 26.85
N SER A 183 6.41 5.37 26.76
CA SER A 183 6.37 6.66 27.48
C SER A 183 6.80 7.84 26.61
N ASN A 184 7.71 7.62 25.66
CA ASN A 184 8.21 8.65 24.77
C ASN A 184 8.27 8.17 23.31
N VAL A 185 8.37 9.12 22.39
CA VAL A 185 8.64 8.84 20.97
C VAL A 185 10.13 9.07 20.72
N ASP A 186 10.86 8.02 20.38
CA ASP A 186 12.25 8.11 19.96
C ASP A 186 12.34 8.35 18.45
N VAL A 187 13.28 9.19 18.04
CA VAL A 187 13.58 9.51 16.64
C VAL A 187 14.88 8.82 16.25
N TYR A 188 14.83 7.99 15.22
CA TYR A 188 16.00 7.37 14.60
C TYR A 188 16.15 7.86 13.16
N ILE A 189 17.39 7.91 12.66
CA ILE A 189 17.73 8.09 11.25
C ILE A 189 18.53 6.86 10.81
N GLY A 190 17.96 6.08 9.90
CA GLY A 190 18.43 4.74 9.58
C GLY A 190 18.33 3.85 10.82
N ALA A 191 19.47 3.33 11.27
CA ALA A 191 19.60 2.55 12.49
C ALA A 191 20.08 3.39 13.71
N THR A 192 20.40 4.67 13.52
CA THR A 192 21.00 5.49 14.58
C THR A 192 19.94 6.26 15.35
N TYR A 193 19.93 6.13 16.66
CA TYR A 193 19.12 6.98 17.56
C TYR A 193 19.64 8.42 17.50
N VAL A 194 18.75 9.36 17.20
CA VAL A 194 19.08 10.80 17.13
C VAL A 194 18.67 11.52 18.42
N GLY A 195 17.56 11.11 19.01
CA GLY A 195 17.05 11.72 20.23
C GLY A 195 15.60 11.33 20.47
N THR A 196 15.09 11.71 21.62
CA THR A 196 13.67 11.58 21.93
C THR A 196 12.95 12.84 21.46
N MET A 197 11.78 12.68 20.85
CA MET A 197 10.90 13.78 20.49
C MET A 197 10.30 14.38 21.76
N THR A 198 10.98 15.36 22.31
CA THR A 198 10.54 16.05 23.52
C THR A 198 9.45 17.03 23.18
N LEU A 199 8.23 16.71 23.61
CA LEU A 199 7.09 17.63 23.64
C LEU A 199 6.97 18.13 25.08
N PHE A 200 7.04 19.44 25.30
CA PHE A 200 7.03 20.05 26.65
C PHE A 200 5.64 20.04 27.31
N GLY A 201 5.01 18.86 27.37
CA GLY A 201 3.78 18.66 28.11
C GLY A 201 3.99 18.95 29.60
N SER A 202 3.19 19.85 30.17
CA SER A 202 3.26 20.22 31.59
C SER A 202 1.87 20.38 32.21
N ASP A 203 0.95 19.46 31.93
CA ASP A 203 -0.39 19.43 32.55
C ASP A 203 -0.34 18.69 33.91
N TYR A 204 -1.09 19.18 34.90
CA TYR A 204 -1.11 18.56 36.23
C TYR A 204 -1.72 17.14 36.21
N ARG A 205 -2.60 16.83 35.24
CA ARG A 205 -3.32 15.54 35.15
C ARG A 205 -2.41 14.34 34.89
N PHE A 206 -1.21 14.55 34.34
CA PHE A 206 -0.21 13.49 34.18
C PHE A 206 1.02 13.70 35.08
N LYS A 207 0.91 14.56 36.10
CA LYS A 207 1.94 14.73 37.14
C LYS A 207 1.47 14.07 38.43
N LYS A 208 2.36 13.33 39.10
CA LYS A 208 2.12 12.72 40.41
C LYS A 208 3.24 13.08 41.38
N TYR A 209 2.93 13.07 42.68
CA TYR A 209 3.88 13.40 43.76
C TYR A 209 4.55 14.77 43.60
N ILE A 210 3.76 15.79 43.25
CA ILE A 210 4.24 17.16 43.08
C ILE A 210 4.73 17.66 44.45
N LYS A 211 6.02 18.01 44.52
CA LYS A 211 6.71 18.55 45.70
C LYS A 211 7.60 19.70 45.24
N ASP A 212 7.95 20.58 46.16
CA ASP A 212 8.99 21.57 45.91
C ASP A 212 10.33 20.86 45.63
N ALA A 213 11.07 21.35 44.64
CA ALA A 213 12.38 20.83 44.33
C ALA A 213 13.36 21.08 45.49
N PRO A 214 14.20 20.11 45.86
CA PRO A 214 15.14 20.26 46.96
C PRO A 214 16.10 21.44 46.73
N LYS A 215 16.13 22.36 47.70
CA LYS A 215 16.90 23.61 47.66
C LYS A 215 18.33 23.36 48.18
N THR A 216 19.27 23.08 47.30
CA THR A 216 20.71 22.97 47.64
C THR A 216 21.47 24.28 47.33
N SER A 217 20.76 25.41 47.10
CA SER A 217 21.19 26.62 46.38
C SER A 217 21.09 26.44 44.86
N TYR A 218 20.30 27.30 44.21
CA TYR A 218 20.21 27.33 42.75
C TYR A 218 21.36 28.15 42.15
N LEU A 219 21.83 29.18 42.86
CA LEU A 219 23.02 29.93 42.48
C LEU A 219 24.24 29.03 42.40
N ASP A 220 24.48 28.19 43.41
CA ASP A 220 25.63 27.28 43.43
C ASP A 220 25.59 26.29 42.26
N ARG A 221 24.39 25.81 41.88
CA ARG A 221 24.21 24.96 40.69
C ARG A 221 24.53 25.72 39.41
N VAL A 222 24.03 26.95 39.27
CA VAL A 222 24.29 27.78 38.09
C VAL A 222 25.79 28.06 37.95
N ASP A 223 26.48 28.36 39.05
CA ASP A 223 27.92 28.60 39.08
C ASP A 223 28.74 27.33 38.78
N ALA A 224 28.25 26.16 39.17
CA ALA A 224 28.92 24.89 38.90
C ALA A 224 28.78 24.43 37.43
N TYR A 225 27.82 24.95 36.66
CA TYR A 225 27.69 24.60 35.25
C TYR A 225 28.81 25.21 34.41
N ARG A 226 29.62 24.34 33.78
CA ARG A 226 30.67 24.77 32.85
C ARG A 226 30.08 25.11 31.48
N ILE A 227 29.93 26.41 31.21
CA ILE A 227 29.57 26.92 29.88
C ILE A 227 30.78 26.78 28.96
N VAL A 228 30.59 26.09 27.84
CA VAL A 228 31.64 25.86 26.84
C VAL A 228 31.21 26.37 25.47
N THR A 229 32.18 26.77 24.66
CA THR A 229 32.02 26.87 23.22
C THR A 229 32.65 25.67 22.54
N TYR A 230 32.04 25.18 21.47
CA TYR A 230 32.51 23.99 20.77
C TYR A 230 32.12 24.03 19.29
N GLN A 231 32.93 23.37 18.47
CA GLN A 231 32.54 22.96 17.12
C GLN A 231 32.11 21.50 17.17
N ARG A 232 31.17 21.12 16.31
CA ARG A 232 30.72 19.73 16.24
C ARG A 232 31.78 18.92 15.51
N LYS A 233 32.14 17.76 16.06
CA LYS A 233 32.95 16.75 15.35
C LYS A 233 32.05 15.69 14.74
N ASN A 234 32.55 14.99 13.72
CA ASN A 234 31.91 13.78 13.23
C ASN A 234 31.84 12.72 14.36
N PHE A 235 30.68 12.13 14.55
CA PHE A 235 30.47 11.02 15.48
C PHE A 235 29.51 10.00 14.86
N GLY A 236 30.05 8.83 14.55
CA GLY A 236 29.34 7.82 13.76
C GLY A 236 28.90 8.34 12.38
N ASP A 237 27.90 7.67 11.82
CA ASP A 237 27.43 7.98 10.47
C ASP A 237 26.45 9.15 10.39
N VAL A 238 25.84 9.52 11.52
CA VAL A 238 24.71 10.47 11.55
C VAL A 238 25.09 11.85 12.06
N PHE A 239 25.91 11.95 13.11
CA PHE A 239 26.32 13.26 13.62
C PHE A 239 27.49 13.76 12.80
N LYS A 240 27.25 14.80 12.00
CA LYS A 240 28.28 15.45 11.18
C LYS A 240 28.70 16.77 11.79
N GLY A 241 30.01 17.00 11.76
CA GLY A 241 30.63 18.24 12.19
C GLY A 241 30.55 19.34 11.15
N ASP A 242 30.83 20.55 11.61
CA ASP A 242 31.00 21.76 10.80
C ASP A 242 31.94 22.74 11.54
N ASP A 243 32.30 23.84 10.87
CA ASP A 243 33.18 24.87 11.43
C ASP A 243 32.40 25.92 12.26
N VAL A 244 31.11 25.71 12.51
CA VAL A 244 30.26 26.66 13.26
C VAL A 244 30.54 26.51 14.75
N VAL A 245 30.86 27.63 15.41
CA VAL A 245 31.04 27.66 16.86
C VAL A 245 29.69 27.75 17.55
N TYR A 246 29.37 26.73 18.34
CA TYR A 246 28.19 26.66 19.19
C TYR A 246 28.56 26.98 20.64
N GLN A 247 27.56 27.37 21.43
CA GLN A 247 27.66 27.48 22.88
C GLN A 247 26.75 26.44 23.53
N GLY A 248 27.20 25.84 24.64
CA GLY A 248 26.36 24.92 25.39
C GLY A 248 27.06 24.37 26.62
N LEU A 249 26.58 23.20 27.06
CA LEU A 249 27.09 22.44 28.19
C LEU A 249 27.53 21.06 27.71
N ILE A 250 28.46 20.43 28.43
CA ILE A 250 28.82 19.04 28.22
C ILE A 250 27.90 18.18 29.09
N ALA A 251 27.19 17.23 28.47
CA ALA A 251 26.10 16.50 29.13
C ALA A 251 26.55 15.84 30.46
N HIS A 252 27.52 14.94 30.45
CA HIS A 252 27.94 14.28 31.69
C HIS A 252 28.50 15.23 32.77
N GLU A 253 29.00 16.41 32.41
CA GLU A 253 29.42 17.43 33.38
C GLU A 253 28.20 18.12 34.01
N ALA A 254 27.20 18.49 33.20
CA ALA A 254 25.94 19.04 33.69
C ALA A 254 25.17 18.03 34.55
N GLN A 255 25.22 16.74 34.21
CA GLN A 255 24.59 15.66 34.95
C GLN A 255 25.19 15.48 36.36
N ALA A 256 26.48 15.76 36.55
CA ALA A 256 27.12 15.72 37.86
C ALA A 256 26.66 16.87 38.77
N VAL A 257 26.29 18.02 38.20
CA VAL A 257 25.75 19.19 38.94
C VAL A 257 24.28 18.98 39.29
N ASN A 258 23.48 18.57 38.31
CA ASN A 258 22.06 18.29 38.48
C ASN A 258 21.71 17.02 37.68
N PRO A 259 21.42 15.90 38.34
CA PRO A 259 21.06 14.65 37.67
C PRO A 259 19.83 14.76 36.74
N LEU A 260 18.97 15.76 36.95
CA LEU A 260 17.79 16.02 36.12
C LEU A 260 18.10 16.84 34.86
N ALA A 261 19.30 17.41 34.74
CA ALA A 261 19.70 18.24 33.61
C ALA A 261 20.07 17.44 32.36
N VAL A 262 20.11 16.10 32.44
CA VAL A 262 20.54 15.22 31.35
C VAL A 262 19.77 13.91 31.37
N THR A 263 19.37 13.45 30.18
CA THR A 263 18.84 12.11 29.94
C THR A 263 19.91 11.23 29.28
N GLY A 264 19.98 9.97 29.72
CA GLY A 264 20.94 8.97 29.23
C GLY A 264 22.20 8.86 30.08
N GLU A 265 22.95 7.79 29.86
CA GLU A 265 24.20 7.49 30.57
C GLU A 265 25.42 7.89 29.76
N LYS A 266 26.50 8.27 30.46
CA LYS A 266 27.76 8.61 29.82
C LYS A 266 28.30 7.38 29.09
N ASP A 267 28.61 7.55 27.81
CA ASP A 267 29.10 6.48 26.93
C ASP A 267 28.16 5.26 26.85
N GLY A 268 26.85 5.49 27.06
CA GLY A 268 25.83 4.44 27.04
C GLY A 268 25.76 3.73 25.68
N LEU A 269 25.46 2.43 25.70
CA LEU A 269 25.28 1.61 24.50
C LEU A 269 23.82 1.13 24.39
N GLY A 270 23.35 0.94 23.16
CA GLY A 270 22.10 0.24 22.87
C GLY A 270 22.25 -1.28 22.96
N GLU A 271 21.14 -2.01 22.87
CA GLU A 271 21.12 -3.48 22.82
C GLU A 271 21.85 -4.05 21.59
N ASP A 272 22.00 -3.24 20.54
CA ASP A 272 22.73 -3.53 19.32
C ASP A 272 24.23 -3.17 19.39
N GLY A 273 24.70 -2.71 20.57
CA GLY A 273 26.06 -2.26 20.79
C GLY A 273 26.39 -0.91 20.18
N GLN A 274 25.41 -0.19 19.61
CA GLN A 274 25.63 1.14 19.05
C GLN A 274 25.67 2.22 20.14
N PRO A 275 26.47 3.30 19.98
CA PRO A 275 26.50 4.39 20.93
C PRO A 275 25.16 5.10 21.08
N ARG A 276 24.72 5.31 22.32
CA ARG A 276 23.59 6.18 22.68
C ARG A 276 24.11 7.52 23.22
N VAL A 277 23.83 8.58 22.48
CA VAL A 277 24.24 9.94 22.87
C VAL A 277 23.39 10.47 24.03
N GLN A 278 24.03 11.08 25.01
CA GLN A 278 23.34 11.80 26.09
C GLN A 278 22.67 13.08 25.55
N GLN A 279 21.53 13.45 26.14
CA GLN A 279 20.76 14.63 25.77
C GLN A 279 20.66 15.57 26.97
N LEU A 280 20.85 16.88 26.74
CA LEU A 280 20.54 17.89 27.77
C LEU A 280 19.02 18.00 27.92
N GLU A 281 18.55 18.19 29.15
CA GLU A 281 17.15 18.46 29.50
C GLU A 281 16.95 19.97 29.74
N PRO A 282 16.47 20.73 28.73
CA PRO A 282 16.45 22.19 28.82
C PRO A 282 15.57 22.71 29.96
N MET A 283 14.51 21.98 30.32
CA MET A 283 13.58 22.41 31.37
C MET A 283 14.22 22.40 32.76
N ALA A 284 15.07 21.42 33.06
CA ALA A 284 15.82 21.39 34.31
C ALA A 284 16.80 22.57 34.40
N LEU A 285 17.53 22.85 33.32
CA LEU A 285 18.45 23.99 33.24
C LEU A 285 17.72 25.34 33.38
N ILE A 286 16.58 25.50 32.71
CA ILE A 286 15.74 26.70 32.79
C ILE A 286 15.20 26.88 34.22
N THR A 287 14.77 25.80 34.88
CA THR A 287 14.25 25.89 36.25
C THR A 287 15.34 26.20 37.28
N ASP A 288 16.59 25.75 37.07
CA ASP A 288 17.73 26.19 37.88
C ASP A 288 17.98 27.71 37.73
N LEU A 289 17.97 28.22 36.48
CA LEU A 289 18.08 29.67 36.22
C LEU A 289 16.93 30.45 36.89
N MET A 290 15.69 29.98 36.79
CA MET A 290 14.53 30.59 37.46
C MET A 290 14.70 30.60 38.99
N GLY A 291 15.26 29.53 39.56
CA GLY A 291 15.57 29.43 40.98
C GLY A 291 16.63 30.44 41.41
N ALA A 292 17.73 30.54 40.66
CA ALA A 292 18.82 31.48 40.94
C ALA A 292 18.34 32.93 40.87
N VAL A 293 17.50 33.28 39.90
CA VAL A 293 16.88 34.62 39.82
C VAL A 293 16.01 34.92 41.05
N LYS A 294 15.28 33.94 41.59
CA LYS A 294 14.49 34.12 42.82
C LYS A 294 15.39 34.35 44.03
N GLU A 295 16.52 33.64 44.12
CA GLU A 295 17.50 33.81 45.20
C GLU A 295 18.16 35.18 45.14
N LEU A 296 18.66 35.59 43.97
CA LEU A 296 19.24 36.94 43.76
C LEU A 296 18.26 38.06 44.10
N ARG A 297 16.97 37.89 43.76
CA ARG A 297 15.94 38.87 44.14
C ARG A 297 15.76 38.97 45.65
N ALA A 298 15.87 37.85 46.38
CA ALA A 298 15.76 37.83 47.83
C ALA A 298 16.99 38.48 48.49
N GLU A 299 18.20 38.17 48.02
CA GLU A 299 19.44 38.80 48.49
C GLU A 299 19.45 40.31 48.24
N LEU A 300 19.04 40.74 47.05
CA LEU A 300 18.94 42.16 46.72
C LEU A 300 17.94 42.89 47.63
N ALA A 301 16.81 42.26 47.95
CA ALA A 301 15.83 42.83 48.87
C ALA A 301 16.40 42.96 50.29
N ALA A 302 17.10 41.94 50.78
CA ALA A 302 17.77 41.96 52.08
C ALA A 302 18.86 43.04 52.14
N LEU A 303 19.68 43.16 51.10
CA LEU A 303 20.72 44.18 50.99
C LEU A 303 20.13 45.59 51.04
N LYS A 304 19.05 45.85 50.30
CA LYS A 304 18.36 47.14 50.33
C LYS A 304 17.75 47.47 51.68
N ALA A 305 17.23 46.46 52.40
CA ALA A 305 16.67 46.67 53.74
C ALA A 305 17.75 46.96 54.80
N ALA A 306 18.97 46.43 54.63
CA ALA A 306 20.10 46.68 55.52
C ALA A 306 20.80 48.04 55.30
N GLN A 307 20.49 48.72 54.20
CA GLN A 307 21.04 50.04 53.83
C GLN A 307 20.14 51.22 54.23
N VAL A 308 19.02 50.95 54.92
CA VAL A 308 18.11 51.94 55.52
C VAL A 308 18.28 51.89 57.03
#